data_AF-A0A550D4L1-F1
#
_entry.id   AF-A0A550D4L1-F1
#
_cell.length_a   1.000
_cell.length_b   1.000
_cell.length_c   1.000
_cell.angle_alpha   90.00
_cell.angle_beta   90.00
_cell.angle_gamma   90.00
#
_symmetry.space_group_name_H-M   'P 1'
#
loop_
_entity.id
_entity.type
_entity.pdbx_description
1 polymer ?
#
loop_
_entity_poly.entity_id
_entity_poly.type
_entity_poly.pdbx_seq_one_letter_code
_entity_poly.pdbx_strand_id
1 'polypeptide(L)'
;MLDSFIYKIDNFCDYKNEWIIRKDSQTSENYGYFPEKRPIEVHIKNSIINLDKPPGPTSHEVAYWVKKMLNVNKAGHGGTLEPL
;
A
#
# COMPACT_ATOMS: atom_id res chain seq x y z
N MET A 1 10.21 14.47 -9.26
CA MET A 1 8.92 15.16 -9.57
C MET A 1 8.18 14.21 -10.50
N LEU A 2 7.24 13.41 -9.99
CA LEU A 2 6.53 12.28 -10.66
C LEU A 2 7.38 11.16 -11.30
N ASP A 3 8.31 11.47 -12.21
CA ASP A 3 9.18 10.50 -12.90
C ASP A 3 9.96 9.63 -11.90
N SER A 4 10.42 10.22 -10.80
CA SER A 4 11.18 9.51 -9.77
C SER A 4 10.41 8.39 -9.07
N PHE A 5 9.09 8.47 -8.96
CA PHE A 5 8.31 7.46 -8.23
C PHE A 5 8.20 6.16 -9.03
N ILE A 6 7.85 6.28 -10.31
CA ILE A 6 7.67 5.14 -11.21
C ILE A 6 8.98 4.36 -11.34
N TYR A 7 10.09 5.05 -11.66
CA TYR A 7 11.39 4.40 -11.75
C TYR A 7 11.88 3.83 -10.41
N LYS A 8 11.45 4.39 -9.26
CA LYS A 8 11.76 3.82 -7.94
C LYS A 8 11.11 2.44 -7.75
N ILE A 9 9.88 2.25 -8.23
CA ILE A 9 9.22 0.94 -8.17
C ILE A 9 9.95 -0.06 -9.06
N ASP A 10 10.25 0.33 -10.30
CA ASP A 10 10.99 -0.55 -11.22
C ASP A 10 12.33 -0.97 -10.63
N ASN A 11 13.11 -0.03 -10.10
CA ASN A 11 14.39 -0.31 -9.45
C ASN A 11 14.23 -1.22 -8.23
N PHE A 12 13.19 -1.03 -7.42
CA PHE A 12 12.95 -1.86 -6.23
C PHE A 12 12.57 -3.30 -6.62
N CYS A 13 11.79 -3.46 -7.68
CA CYS A 13 11.31 -4.75 -8.17
C CYS A 13 12.27 -5.42 -9.19
N ASP A 14 13.40 -4.78 -9.51
CA ASP A 14 14.32 -5.18 -10.59
C ASP A 14 13.62 -5.34 -11.95
N TYR A 15 12.70 -4.43 -12.26
CA TYR A 15 12.01 -4.37 -13.55
C TYR A 15 12.73 -3.47 -14.53
N LYS A 16 12.66 -3.83 -15.82
CA LYS A 16 13.20 -3.07 -16.94
C LYS A 16 12.08 -2.60 -17.85
N ASN A 17 11.15 -1.84 -17.28
CA ASN A 17 10.01 -1.30 -18.02
C ASN A 17 10.43 -0.07 -18.84
N GLU A 18 9.97 -0.01 -20.09
CA GLU A 18 10.12 1.18 -20.92
C GLU A 18 8.89 2.08 -20.74
N TRP A 19 9.06 3.21 -20.05
CA TRP A 19 8.00 4.19 -19.88
C TRP A 19 7.98 5.18 -21.04
N ILE A 20 6.85 5.23 -21.75
CA ILE A 20 6.64 6.14 -22.87
C ILE A 20 5.75 7.29 -22.41
N ILE A 21 6.30 8.51 -22.38
CA ILE A 21 5.54 9.73 -22.07
C ILE A 21 4.68 10.08 -23.28
N ARG A 22 3.36 9.83 -23.18
CA ARG A 22 2.41 10.18 -24.25
C ARG A 22 2.14 11.68 -24.33
N LYS A 23 2.13 12.36 -23.19
CA LYS A 23 1.86 13.80 -23.07
C LYS A 23 2.47 14.31 -21.78
N ASP A 24 3.28 15.35 -21.87
CA ASP A 24 3.75 16.08 -20.69
C ASP A 24 2.56 16.83 -20.05
N SER A 25 2.37 16.65 -18.75
CA SER A 25 1.22 17.15 -18.00
C SER A 25 1.59 17.43 -16.56
N GLN A 26 0.98 18.47 -16.01
CA GLN A 26 1.14 18.86 -14.61
C GLN A 26 -0.15 18.63 -13.84
N THR A 27 -0.01 18.44 -12.52
CA THR A 27 -1.13 18.38 -11.58
C THR A 27 -0.95 19.45 -10.51
N SER A 28 -2.05 19.91 -9.92
CA SER A 28 -2.02 20.91 -8.86
C SER A 28 -1.76 20.24 -7.49
N GLU A 29 -0.89 20.85 -6.69
CA GLU A 29 -0.63 20.42 -5.30
C GLU A 29 -1.82 20.59 -4.36
N ASN A 30 -2.87 21.31 -4.79
CA ASN A 30 -4.09 21.51 -4.01
C ASN A 30 -4.96 20.24 -3.93
N TYR A 31 -4.64 19.19 -4.68
CA TYR A 31 -5.43 17.97 -4.75
C TYR A 31 -4.59 16.73 -4.43
N GLY A 32 -5.05 15.95 -3.46
CA GLY A 32 -4.39 14.70 -3.05
C GLY A 32 -3.10 14.93 -2.26
N TYR A 33 -2.27 13.89 -2.19
CA TYR A 33 -1.00 13.91 -1.47
C TYR A 33 0.02 13.03 -2.20
N PHE A 34 1.29 13.43 -2.14
CA PHE A 34 2.38 12.49 -2.45
C PHE A 34 2.30 11.28 -1.50
N PRO A 35 2.54 10.04 -1.97
CA PRO A 35 2.40 8.84 -1.15
C PRO A 35 3.12 8.90 0.19
N GLU A 36 4.32 9.49 0.22
CA GLU A 36 5.18 9.64 1.40
C GLU A 36 4.87 10.88 2.26
N LYS A 37 3.92 11.73 1.86
CA LYS A 37 3.53 12.96 2.56
C LYS A 37 2.05 13.00 2.93
N ARG A 38 1.37 11.84 2.97
CA ARG A 38 -0.03 11.79 3.39
C ARG A 38 -0.12 12.14 4.89
N PRO A 39 -1.18 12.81 5.34
CA PRO A 39 -1.52 12.83 6.76
C PRO A 39 -1.67 11.39 7.29
N ILE A 40 -1.37 11.16 8.56
CA ILE A 40 -1.33 9.80 9.13
C ILE A 40 -2.69 9.07 9.00
N GLU A 41 -3.80 9.79 9.12
CA GLU A 41 -5.14 9.24 8.98
C GLU A 41 -5.40 8.76 7.54
N VAL A 42 -4.85 9.48 6.56
CA VAL A 42 -4.94 9.12 5.13
C VAL A 42 -4.00 7.95 4.82
N HIS A 43 -2.82 7.89 5.46
CA HIS A 43 -1.93 6.74 5.37
C HIS A 43 -2.61 5.46 5.85
N ILE A 44 -3.15 5.45 7.07
CA ILE A 44 -3.78 4.26 7.67
C ILE A 44 -4.98 3.80 6.82
N LYS A 45 -5.79 4.73 6.31
CA LYS A 45 -6.94 4.38 5.46
C LYS A 45 -6.55 3.75 4.12
N ASN A 46 -5.34 4.01 3.62
CA ASN A 46 -4.87 3.59 2.30
C ASN A 46 -3.56 2.79 2.37
N SER A 47 -3.32 2.07 3.47
CA SER A 47 -2.09 1.31 3.69
C SER A 47 -2.22 -0.16 3.28
N ILE A 48 -1.07 -0.74 2.93
CA ILE A 48 -0.85 -2.20 2.88
C ILE A 48 0.10 -2.52 4.03
N ILE A 49 -0.19 -3.59 4.77
CA ILE A 49 0.67 -4.07 5.85
C ILE A 49 1.25 -5.41 5.43
N ASN A 50 2.57 -5.47 5.30
CA ASN A 50 3.29 -6.74 5.14
C ASN A 50 3.38 -7.40 6.52
N LEU A 51 2.40 -8.24 6.83
CA LEU A 51 2.23 -8.82 8.15
C LEU A 51 2.83 -10.23 8.19
N ASP A 52 3.70 -10.48 9.15
CA ASP A 52 4.15 -11.83 9.50
C ASP A 52 3.09 -12.52 10.37
N LYS A 53 2.38 -13.49 9.79
CA LYS A 53 1.21 -14.11 10.41
C LYS A 53 1.67 -15.17 11.41
N PRO A 54 1.28 -15.09 12.70
CA PRO A 54 1.63 -16.12 13.67
C PRO A 54 0.93 -17.48 13.38
N PRO A 55 1.53 -18.60 13.84
CA PRO A 55 0.87 -19.91 13.86
C PRO A 55 -0.33 -19.90 14.81
N GLY A 56 -1.36 -20.70 14.52
CA GLY A 56 -2.57 -20.80 15.34
C GLY A 56 -3.83 -20.11 14.75
N PRO A 57 -3.90 -18.78 14.63
CA PRO A 57 -5.11 -18.12 14.15
C PRO A 57 -5.28 -18.27 12.63
N THR A 58 -6.51 -18.16 12.16
CA THR A 58 -6.84 -18.04 10.74
C THR A 58 -6.41 -16.67 10.19
N SER A 59 -6.25 -16.59 8.87
CA SER A 59 -5.96 -15.31 8.19
C SER A 59 -7.07 -14.26 8.39
N HIS A 60 -8.33 -14.70 8.50
CA HIS A 60 -9.47 -13.82 8.77
C HIS A 60 -9.43 -13.21 10.18
N GLU A 61 -9.07 -14.01 11.19
CA GLU A 61 -8.92 -13.52 12.57
C GLU A 61 -7.81 -12.48 12.68
N VAL A 62 -6.66 -12.73 12.06
CA VAL A 62 -5.53 -11.80 12.06
C VAL A 62 -5.90 -10.48 11.37
N ALA A 63 -6.57 -10.53 10.22
CA ALA A 63 -7.08 -9.33 9.55
C ALA A 63 -8.09 -8.57 10.43
N TYR A 64 -8.95 -9.28 11.17
CA TYR A 64 -9.89 -8.68 12.11
C TYR A 64 -9.17 -8.01 13.30
N TRP A 65 -8.09 -8.60 13.82
CA TRP A 65 -7.29 -7.98 14.88
C TRP A 65 -6.64 -6.68 14.40
N VAL A 66 -6.02 -6.68 13.22
CA VAL A 66 -5.47 -5.46 12.61
C VAL A 66 -6.55 -4.38 12.44
N LYS A 67 -7.75 -4.76 11.96
CA LYS A 67 -8.89 -3.86 11.85
C LYS A 67 -9.21 -3.18 13.20
N LYS A 68 -9.22 -3.95 14.28
CA LYS A 68 -9.51 -3.45 15.63
C LYS A 68 -8.38 -2.59 16.19
N MET A 69 -7.12 -3.02 16.04
CA MET A 69 -5.94 -2.30 16.51
C MET A 69 -5.83 -0.90 15.88
N LEU A 70 -6.09 -0.79 14.58
CA LEU A 70 -6.01 0.48 13.85
C LEU A 70 -7.33 1.26 13.83
N ASN A 71 -8.37 0.74 14.48
CA ASN A 71 -9.71 1.32 14.52
C ASN A 71 -10.27 1.72 13.13
N VAL A 72 -10.12 0.81 12.16
CA VAL A 72 -10.59 1.04 10.78
C VAL A 72 -11.90 0.31 10.49
N ASN A 73 -12.68 0.85 9.55
CA ASN A 73 -13.99 0.28 9.20
C ASN A 73 -13.87 -1.03 8.40
N LYS A 74 -12.77 -1.20 7.65
CA LYS A 74 -12.53 -2.36 6.78
C LYS A 74 -11.04 -2.73 6.82
N ALA A 75 -10.77 -4.03 6.86
CA ALA A 75 -9.48 -4.62 6.57
C ALA A 75 -9.73 -5.98 5.90
N GLY A 76 -8.79 -6.45 5.10
CA GLY A 76 -8.80 -7.75 4.45
C GLY A 76 -7.39 -8.29 4.31
N HIS A 77 -7.25 -9.58 4.02
CA HIS A 77 -5.96 -10.21 3.73
C HIS A 77 -5.92 -10.67 2.27
N GLY A 78 -4.73 -10.64 1.67
CA GLY A 78 -4.47 -11.20 0.35
C GLY A 78 -3.83 -12.57 0.50
N GLY A 79 -4.50 -13.62 -0.01
CA GLY A 79 -4.07 -15.00 0.16
C GLY A 79 -4.41 -15.57 1.55
N THR A 80 -4.92 -16.80 1.59
CA THR A 80 -5.18 -17.50 2.85
C THR A 80 -3.96 -18.34 3.19
N LEU A 81 -3.37 -18.08 4.35
CA LEU A 81 -2.44 -19.00 5.00
C LEU A 81 -3.21 -19.88 5.97
N GLU A 82 -3.11 -21.18 5.78
CA GLU A 82 -3.73 -22.16 6.67
C GLU A 82 -3.16 -22.04 8.08
N PRO A 83 -3.98 -22.24 9.12
CA PRO A 83 -3.48 -22.44 10.47
C PRO A 83 -2.51 -23.62 10.52
N LEU A 84 -1.42 -23.45 11.26
CA LEU A 84 -0.54 -24.54 11.69
C LEU A 84 -1.12 -25.22 12.92
#